data_AF-A0A3B4WA70-F1
#
_entry.id   AF-A0A3B4WA70-F1
#
_cell.length_a   1.000
_cell.length_b   1.000
_cell.length_c   1.000
_cell.angle_alpha   90.00
_cell.angle_beta   90.00
_cell.angle_gamma   90.00
#
_symmetry.space_group_name_H-M   'P 1'
#
loop_
_entity.id
_entity.type
_entity.pdbx_description
1 polymer ?
#
loop_
_entity_poly.entity_id
_entity_poly.type
_entity_poly.pdbx_seq_one_letter_code
_entity_poly.pdbx_strand_id
1 'polypeptide(L)' 'MVMNLTDLKRCIEDVIMTPLDHKNLDKDVPYFASVVSTTENVAVYIWDNMAKVLPPGLLYEIKIYETDKNVVVYRGE' A
#
# COMPACT_ATOMS: atom_id res chain seq x y z
N MET A 1 -22.98 -5.55 1.72
CA MET A 1 -21.69 -4.82 1.63
C MET A 1 -20.59 -5.85 1.52
N VAL A 2 -19.62 -5.65 0.62
CA VAL A 2 -18.45 -6.54 0.48
C VAL A 2 -17.59 -6.49 1.75
N MET A 3 -17.40 -5.29 2.30
CA MET A 3 -16.69 -5.01 3.54
C MET A 3 -17.29 -3.74 4.17
N ASN A 4 -17.20 -3.61 5.49
CA ASN A 4 -17.53 -2.37 6.19
C ASN A 4 -16.46 -1.30 5.91
N LEU A 5 -16.87 -0.15 5.40
CA LEU A 5 -15.95 0.95 5.05
C LEU A 5 -15.20 1.51 6.26
N THR A 6 -15.76 1.41 7.47
CA THR A 6 -15.08 1.83 8.70
C THR A 6 -13.88 0.94 8.98
N ASP A 7 -14.02 -0.36 8.75
CA ASP A 7 -12.95 -1.33 8.97
C ASP A 7 -11.88 -1.18 7.87
N LEU A 8 -12.29 -0.99 6.62
CA LEU A 8 -11.36 -0.70 5.52
C LEU A 8 -10.55 0.58 5.77
N LYS A 9 -11.20 1.65 6.26
CA LYS A 9 -10.51 2.90 6.58
C LYS A 9 -9.43 2.69 7.65
N ARG A 10 -9.70 1.87 8.67
CA ARG A 10 -8.71 1.54 9.70
C ARG A 10 -7.52 0.78 9.11
N CYS A 11 -7.77 -0.22 8.26
CA CYS A 11 -6.69 -0.94 7.58
C CYS A 11 -5.81 0.00 6.73
N ILE A 12 -6.41 0.93 6.00
CA ILE A 12 -5.68 1.94 5.21
C ILE A 12 -4.86 2.86 6.12
N GLU A 13 -5.42 3.30 7.25
CA GLU A 13 -4.71 4.15 8.21
C GLU A 13 -3.45 3.46 8.75
N ASP A 14 -3.59 2.19 9.15
CA ASP A 14 -2.53 1.42 9.78
C ASP A 14 -1.44 1.01 8.77
N VAL A 15 -1.83 0.64 7.55
CA VAL A 15 -0.91 0.09 6.53
C VAL A 15 -0.30 1.16 5.64
N ILE A 16 -1.03 2.26 5.37
CA ILE A 16 -0.62 3.28 4.40
C ILE A 16 -0.30 4.59 5.11
N MET A 17 -1.28 5.18 5.81
CA MET A 17 -1.12 6.55 6.33
C MET A 17 -0.05 6.62 7.41
N THR A 18 -0.13 5.77 8.42
CA THR A 18 0.81 5.76 9.56
C THR A 18 2.27 5.55 9.14
N PRO A 19 2.61 4.56 8.28
CA PRO A 19 4.00 4.32 7.90
C PRO A 19 4.51 5.22 6.76
N LEU A 20 3.65 5.76 5.88
CA LEU A 20 4.10 6.44 4.65
C LEU A 20 3.81 7.94 4.62
N ASP A 21 2.77 8.43 5.28
CA ASP A 21 2.38 9.84 5.19
C ASP A 21 3.41 10.77 5.84
N HIS A 22 3.78 11.84 5.13
CA HIS A 22 4.82 12.78 5.54
C HIS A 22 6.17 12.13 5.93
N LYS A 23 6.53 11.00 5.31
CA LYS A 23 7.80 10.28 5.52
C LYS A 23 8.73 10.34 4.32
N ASN A 24 10.03 10.21 4.59
CA ASN A 24 10.99 9.85 3.56
C ASN A 24 11.05 8.32 3.45
N LEU A 25 10.66 7.76 2.30
CA LEU A 25 10.57 6.31 2.12
C LEU A 25 11.90 5.60 2.41
N ASP A 26 13.00 6.07 1.83
CA ASP A 26 14.30 5.38 1.94
C ASP A 26 14.94 5.48 3.33
N LYS A 27 14.53 6.45 4.16
CA LYS A 27 15.12 6.70 5.48
C LYS A 27 14.24 6.26 6.64
N ASP A 28 12.93 6.49 6.53
CA ASP A 28 11.99 6.32 7.63
C ASP A 28 11.21 5.01 7.57
N VAL A 29 11.19 4.34 6.40
CA VAL A 29 10.44 3.11 6.19
C VAL A 29 11.43 1.95 6.00
N PRO A 30 11.59 1.05 7.00
CA PRO A 30 12.63 0.02 6.99
C PRO A 30 12.64 -0.88 5.75
N TYR A 31 11.49 -1.09 5.12
CA TYR A 31 11.38 -1.88 3.89
C TYR A 31 12.20 -1.31 2.73
N PHE A 32 12.25 0.01 2.58
CA PHE A 32 12.96 0.67 1.47
C PHE A 32 14.45 0.91 1.76
N ALA A 33 14.98 0.46 2.90
CA ALA A 33 16.41 0.53 3.17
C ALA A 33 17.24 -0.36 2.23
N SER A 34 16.65 -1.44 1.71
CA SER A 34 17.28 -2.38 0.77
C SER A 34 16.52 -2.55 -0.54
N VAL A 35 15.40 -1.82 -0.72
CA VAL A 35 14.52 -1.89 -1.89
C VAL A 35 14.35 -0.48 -2.44
N VAL A 36 14.56 -0.28 -3.73
CA VAL A 36 14.40 1.03 -4.39
C VAL A 36 12.94 1.48 -4.27
N SER A 37 12.70 2.70 -3.81
CA SER A 37 11.37 3.29 -3.57
C SER A 37 10.62 3.72 -4.85
N THR A 38 10.65 2.90 -5.90
CA THR A 38 9.82 3.15 -7.10
C THR A 38 8.34 2.92 -6.80
N THR A 39 7.45 3.55 -7.57
CA THR A 39 6.00 3.44 -7.42
C THR A 39 5.51 1.99 -7.49
N GLU A 40 6.17 1.15 -8.29
CA GLU A 40 5.92 -0.29 -8.36
C GLU A 40 6.23 -1.01 -7.05
N ASN A 41 7.42 -0.76 -6.47
CA ASN A 41 7.79 -1.37 -5.19
C ASN A 41 6.94 -0.84 -4.03
N VAL A 42 6.46 0.41 -4.10
CA VAL A 42 5.47 0.93 -3.15
C VAL A 42 4.13 0.20 -3.30
N ALA A 43 3.67 -0.11 -4.52
CA ALA A 43 2.45 -0.87 -4.74
C ALA A 43 2.56 -2.30 -4.19
N VAL A 44 3.70 -2.95 -4.38
CA VAL A 44 4.01 -4.27 -3.80
C VAL A 44 4.04 -4.19 -2.27
N TYR A 45 4.74 -3.20 -1.69
CA TYR A 45 4.79 -2.99 -0.24
C TYR A 45 3.38 -2.83 0.36
N ILE A 46 2.54 -1.99 -0.24
CA ILE A 46 1.18 -1.77 0.25
C ILE A 46 0.36 -3.06 0.13
N TRP A 47 0.44 -3.76 -1.01
CA TRP A 47 -0.28 -5.01 -1.21
C TRP A 47 0.08 -6.06 -0.17
N ASP A 48 1.37 -6.30 0.06
CA ASP A 48 1.86 -7.32 1.00
C ASP A 48 1.42 -7.04 2.43
N ASN A 49 1.31 -5.77 2.82
CA ASN A 49 0.84 -5.40 4.15
C ASN A 49 -0.69 -5.41 4.24
N MET A 50 -1.40 -4.98 3.19
CA MET A 50 -2.86 -5.05 3.13
C MET A 50 -3.36 -6.51 3.15
N ALA A 51 -2.69 -7.41 2.45
CA ALA A 51 -3.04 -8.83 2.41
C ALA A 51 -2.91 -9.53 3.78
N LYS A 52 -2.11 -9.00 4.71
CA LYS A 52 -1.96 -9.53 6.08
C LYS A 52 -3.11 -9.11 7.01
N VAL A 53 -3.71 -7.95 6.77
CA VAL A 53 -4.76 -7.38 7.64
C VAL A 53 -6.17 -7.61 7.09
N LEU A 54 -6.32 -7.76 5.78
CA LEU A 54 -7.59 -8.04 5.15
C LEU A 54 -7.90 -9.54 5.15
N PRO A 55 -9.19 -9.92 5.21
CA PRO A 55 -9.60 -11.30 5.00
C PRO A 55 -9.10 -11.84 3.64
N PRO A 56 -8.66 -13.12 3.57
CA PRO A 56 -8.19 -13.73 2.33
C PRO A 56 -9.22 -13.61 1.20
N GLY A 57 -8.74 -13.27 0.00
CA GLY A 57 -9.56 -13.17 -1.21
C GLY A 57 -10.38 -11.88 -1.36
N LEU A 58 -10.26 -10.92 -0.44
CA LEU A 58 -10.94 -9.63 -0.56
C LEU A 58 -10.09 -8.53 -1.23
N LEU A 59 -8.76 -8.60 -1.12
CA LEU A 59 -7.88 -7.64 -1.78
C LEU A 59 -7.80 -7.99 -3.27
N TYR A 60 -8.18 -7.04 -4.12
CA TYR A 60 -8.24 -7.23 -5.57
C TYR A 60 -7.19 -6.41 -6.33
N GLU A 61 -7.02 -5.14 -5.96
CA GLU A 61 -6.14 -4.21 -6.68
C GLU A 61 -5.62 -3.11 -5.76
N ILE A 62 -4.32 -2.82 -5.86
CA ILE A 62 -3.71 -1.59 -5.34
C ILE A 62 -3.34 -0.72 -6.54
N LYS A 63 -3.80 0.53 -6.54
CA LYS A 63 -3.51 1.52 -7.58
C LYS A 63 -2.91 2.76 -6.97
N ILE A 64 -1.71 3.12 -7.42
CA ILE A 64 -0.97 4.30 -6.93
C ILE A 64 -0.82 5.30 -8.07
N TYR A 65 -1.09 6.55 -7.75
CA TYR A 65 -0.78 7.70 -8.59
C TYR A 65 0.41 8.42 -7.94
N GLU A 66 1.59 8.29 -8.54
CA GLU A 66 2.75 9.09 -8.11
C GLU A 66 2.57 10.54 -8.57
N THR A 67 2.07 10.69 -9.80
CA THR A 67 1.60 11.95 -10.37
C THR A 67 0.38 11.66 -11.25
N ASP A 68 -0.28 12.69 -11.80
CA ASP A 68 -1.40 12.50 -12.73
C ASP A 68 -1.05 11.69 -13.98
N LYS A 69 0.25 11.62 -14.34
CA LYS A 69 0.75 10.92 -15.54
C LYS A 69 1.38 9.56 -15.24
N ASN A 70 1.75 9.31 -13.98
CA ASN A 70 2.45 8.11 -13.57
C ASN A 70 1.55 7.30 -12.64
N VAL A 71 1.10 6.16 -13.14
CA VAL A 71 0.13 5.31 -12.45
C VAL A 71 0.60 3.88 -12.50
N VAL A 72 0.62 3.23 -11.34
CA VAL A 72 0.92 1.81 -11.21
C VAL A 72 -0.28 1.08 -10.63
N VAL A 73 -0.54 -0.10 -11.17
CA VAL A 73 -1.57 -1.04 -10.70
C VAL A 73 -0.88 -2.35 -10.36
N TYR A 74 -1.18 -2.90 -9.19
CA TYR A 74 -0.66 -4.19 -8.75
C TYR A 74 -1.78 -5.07 -8.18
N ARG A 75 -1.76 -6.35 -8.52
CA ARG A 75 -2.81 -7.34 -8.19
C ARG A 75 -2.27 -8.62 -7.54
N GLY A 76 -1.03 -8.59 -7.04
CA GLY A 76 -0.38 -9.75 -6.42
C GLY A 76 0.13 -10.80 -7.42
N GLU A 77 0.47 -10.35 -8.64
CA GLU A 77 1.04 -11.18 -9.73
C GLU A 77 2.54 -11.46 -9.53
#